data_AF-A0A8T7BEG4-F1
#
_entry.id   AF-A0A8T7BEG4-F1
#
_cell.length_a   1.000
_cell.length_b   1.000
_cell.length_c   1.000
_cell.angle_alpha   90.00
_cell.angle_beta   90.00
_cell.angle_gamma   90.00
#
_symmetry.space_group_name_H-M   'P 1'
#
loop_
_entity.id
_entity.type
_entity.pdbx_description
1 polymer ?
#
loop_
_entity_poly.entity_id
_entity_poly.type
_entity_poly.pdbx_seq_one_letter_code
_entity_poly.pdbx_strand_id
1 'polypeptide(L)'
;VQVSGNTIYVEPNDTLPQRNIPVIAPVIPLDKDELESAAIATSIEESLNRMELTESDIPVAVCFKWQRSATYRRLDTFCKGVIQGMQPLLDRGLPLVMVNNADVGGLIGLHLHEEIKLANPVVSIDGIVLNEFDFIDIGALFEASGTVPVVIKSLVFPENTASDQT
;
A
#
# COMPACT_ATOMS: atom_id res chain seq x y z
N VAL A 1 2.44 18.29 6.09
CA VAL A 1 1.38 17.75 5.23
C VAL A 1 1.97 17.60 3.85
N GLN A 2 2.02 16.36 3.36
CA GLN A 2 2.45 16.08 1.99
C GLN A 2 1.19 15.96 1.12
N VAL A 3 1.29 16.39 -0.13
CA VAL A 3 0.23 16.23 -1.14
C VAL A 3 0.69 15.15 -2.10
N SER A 4 -0.17 14.19 -2.44
CA SER A 4 0.13 13.15 -3.43
C SER A 4 0.46 13.79 -4.79
N GLY A 5 1.44 13.22 -5.50
CA GLY A 5 1.89 13.73 -6.79
C GLY A 5 1.24 12.97 -7.95
N ASN A 6 0.50 13.69 -8.79
CA ASN A 6 0.07 13.37 -10.15
C ASN A 6 -0.94 12.23 -10.45
N THR A 7 -0.94 11.04 -9.81
CA THR A 7 -1.92 10.01 -10.21
C THR A 7 -2.34 9.05 -9.09
N ILE A 8 -3.31 9.44 -8.26
CA ILE A 8 -3.95 8.52 -7.31
C ILE A 8 -5.20 7.85 -7.92
N TYR A 9 -5.62 6.75 -7.32
CA TYR A 9 -6.89 6.10 -7.62
C TYR A 9 -7.65 5.82 -6.33
N VAL A 10 -8.92 6.21 -6.28
CA VAL A 10 -9.80 5.97 -5.15
C VAL A 10 -11.14 5.56 -5.72
N GLU A 11 -11.63 4.38 -5.33
CA GLU A 11 -12.97 3.93 -5.71
C GLU A 11 -13.53 2.98 -4.65
N PRO A 12 -14.73 3.24 -4.11
CA PRO A 12 -15.51 4.47 -4.25
C PRO A 12 -14.89 5.67 -3.53
N ASN A 13 -15.22 6.89 -3.99
CA ASN A 13 -14.68 8.15 -3.44
C ASN A 13 -14.97 8.34 -1.93
N ASP A 14 -16.06 7.79 -1.42
CA ASP A 14 -16.46 7.86 -0.01
C ASP A 14 -15.67 6.92 0.91
N THR A 15 -14.74 6.12 0.35
CA THR A 15 -13.76 5.33 1.11
C THR A 15 -12.86 6.21 1.98
N LEU A 16 -12.63 7.46 1.56
CA LEU A 16 -11.81 8.43 2.28
C LEU A 16 -12.69 9.49 2.97
N PRO A 17 -12.31 9.98 4.17
CA PRO A 17 -10.99 9.88 4.80
C PRO A 17 -10.77 8.62 5.65
N GLN A 18 -9.49 8.25 5.81
CA GLN A 18 -9.04 7.18 6.70
C GLN A 18 -7.92 7.70 7.62
N ARG A 19 -7.86 7.21 8.87
CA ARG A 19 -6.87 7.67 9.87
C ARG A 19 -6.22 6.51 10.60
N ASN A 20 -4.96 6.72 10.98
CA ASN A 20 -4.13 5.76 11.71
C ASN A 20 -4.07 4.39 11.03
N ILE A 21 -3.98 4.37 9.69
CA ILE A 21 -3.78 3.12 8.96
C ILE A 21 -2.33 2.66 9.23
N PRO A 22 -2.11 1.48 9.84
CA PRO A 22 -0.77 0.92 9.97
C PRO A 22 -0.20 0.54 8.60
N VAL A 23 1.12 0.68 8.46
CA VAL A 23 1.84 0.41 7.22
C VAL A 23 2.69 -0.84 7.35
N ILE A 24 2.51 -1.79 6.43
CA ILE A 24 3.46 -2.87 6.18
C ILE A 24 4.38 -2.50 5.01
N ALA A 25 5.64 -2.94 5.03
CA ALA A 25 6.58 -2.71 3.92
C ALA A 25 7.20 -4.04 3.44
N PRO A 26 6.43 -4.91 2.77
CA PRO A 26 6.92 -6.18 2.26
C PRO A 26 8.06 -6.02 1.25
N VAL A 27 9.02 -6.94 1.29
CA VAL A 27 10.12 -7.01 0.31
C VAL A 27 9.63 -7.74 -0.95
N ILE A 28 8.96 -6.99 -1.83
CA ILE A 28 8.38 -7.53 -3.06
C ILE A 28 9.44 -7.58 -4.18
N PRO A 29 9.66 -8.74 -4.86
CA PRO A 29 10.69 -8.90 -5.89
C PRO A 29 10.30 -8.28 -7.24
N LEU A 30 10.14 -6.95 -7.27
CA LEU A 30 9.72 -6.19 -8.45
C LEU A 30 10.86 -5.89 -9.44
N ASP A 31 12.10 -6.21 -9.08
CA ASP A 31 13.31 -5.98 -9.86
C ASP A 31 13.54 -7.03 -10.97
N LYS A 32 12.75 -8.10 -10.99
CA LYS A 32 12.75 -9.14 -12.05
C LYS A 32 11.95 -8.67 -13.26
N ASP A 33 12.14 -9.26 -14.45
CA ASP A 33 11.29 -9.00 -15.62
C ASP A 33 9.93 -9.71 -15.52
N GLU A 34 9.96 -10.99 -15.17
CA GLU A 34 8.77 -11.79 -14.89
C GLU A 34 8.53 -11.81 -13.38
N LEU A 35 7.31 -11.43 -13.00
CA LEU A 35 6.85 -11.47 -11.62
C LEU A 35 6.14 -12.80 -11.36
N GLU A 36 6.02 -13.18 -10.09
CA GLU A 36 5.27 -14.35 -9.66
C GLU A 36 4.29 -13.94 -8.56
N SER A 37 2.98 -14.09 -8.80
CA SER A 37 1.96 -13.67 -7.83
C SER A 37 2.12 -14.35 -6.48
N ALA A 38 2.50 -15.64 -6.45
CA ALA A 38 2.71 -16.38 -5.21
C ALA A 38 3.84 -15.78 -4.36
N ALA A 39 4.96 -15.40 -4.97
CA ALA A 39 6.07 -14.78 -4.25
C ALA A 39 5.68 -13.41 -3.65
N ILE A 40 4.87 -12.65 -4.39
CA ILE A 40 4.33 -11.36 -3.92
C ILE A 40 3.38 -11.60 -2.73
N ALA A 41 2.45 -12.55 -2.85
CA ALA A 41 1.52 -12.92 -1.79
C ALA A 41 2.26 -13.33 -0.51
N THR A 42 3.23 -14.24 -0.62
CA THR A 42 4.04 -14.68 0.52
C THR A 42 4.74 -13.52 1.21
N SER A 43 5.34 -12.58 0.46
CA SER A 43 6.01 -11.42 1.06
C SER A 43 5.06 -10.51 1.87
N ILE A 44 3.81 -10.38 1.42
CA ILE A 44 2.76 -9.61 2.08
C ILE A 44 2.27 -10.35 3.33
N GLU A 45 1.97 -11.65 3.20
CA GLU A 45 1.55 -12.52 4.31
C GLU A 45 2.60 -12.52 5.44
N GLU A 46 3.88 -12.65 5.09
CA GLU A 46 4.99 -12.57 6.06
C GLU A 46 5.04 -11.22 6.78
N SER A 47 4.72 -10.12 6.09
CA SER A 47 4.73 -8.78 6.68
C SER A 47 3.51 -8.51 7.55
N LEU A 48 2.33 -8.97 7.13
CA LEU A 48 1.12 -8.96 7.97
C LEU A 48 1.33 -9.77 9.25
N ASN A 49 1.89 -10.98 9.14
CA ASN A 49 2.17 -11.83 10.29
C ASN A 49 3.21 -11.22 11.23
N ARG A 50 4.31 -10.66 10.68
CA ARG A 50 5.35 -9.98 11.47
C ARG A 50 4.80 -8.80 12.25
N MET A 51 3.83 -8.08 11.70
CA MET A 51 3.18 -6.94 12.35
C MET A 51 1.94 -7.32 13.17
N GLU A 52 1.59 -8.60 13.25
CA GLU A 52 0.39 -9.10 13.94
C GLU A 52 -0.92 -8.47 13.39
N LEU A 53 -0.97 -8.20 12.08
CA LEU A 53 -2.09 -7.52 11.41
C LEU A 53 -3.01 -8.45 10.61
N THR A 54 -2.74 -9.76 10.57
CA THR A 54 -3.52 -10.75 9.80
C THR A 54 -5.01 -10.76 10.18
N GLU A 55 -5.34 -10.47 11.44
CA GLU A 55 -6.72 -10.42 11.94
C GLU A 55 -7.22 -8.97 12.15
N SER A 56 -6.59 -7.99 11.51
CA SER A 56 -6.90 -6.56 11.71
C SER A 56 -8.36 -6.21 11.38
N ASP A 57 -8.97 -5.42 12.27
CA ASP A 57 -10.29 -4.80 12.10
C ASP A 57 -10.27 -3.44 11.38
N ILE A 58 -9.08 -2.93 11.13
CA ILE A 58 -8.86 -1.68 10.42
C ILE A 58 -8.08 -1.94 9.13
N PRO A 59 -8.18 -1.05 8.13
CA PRO A 59 -7.36 -1.14 6.93
C PRO A 59 -5.87 -1.19 7.25
N VAL A 60 -5.10 -1.83 6.37
CA VAL A 60 -3.63 -1.84 6.41
C VAL A 60 -3.11 -1.32 5.08
N ALA A 61 -2.14 -0.42 5.11
CA ALA A 61 -1.50 0.11 3.92
C ALA A 61 -0.29 -0.74 3.53
N VAL A 62 -0.28 -1.21 2.28
CA VAL A 62 0.88 -1.88 1.70
C VAL A 62 1.78 -0.84 1.06
N CYS A 63 2.93 -0.57 1.68
CA CYS A 63 3.98 0.25 1.08
C CYS A 63 4.89 -0.61 0.21
N PHE A 64 5.15 -0.18 -1.02
CA PHE A 64 6.10 -0.86 -1.90
C PHE A 64 6.82 0.12 -2.83
N LYS A 65 7.96 -0.33 -3.35
CA LYS A 65 8.71 0.41 -4.36
C LYS A 65 8.56 -0.25 -5.72
N TRP A 66 7.79 0.38 -6.61
CA TRP A 66 7.68 -0.12 -7.98
C TRP A 66 9.02 -0.03 -8.71
N GLN A 67 9.32 -1.05 -9.50
CA GLN A 67 10.56 -1.16 -10.27
C GLN A 67 10.27 -1.63 -11.69
N ARG A 68 11.13 -1.21 -12.62
CA ARG A 68 11.01 -1.45 -14.06
C ARG A 68 9.69 -0.93 -14.65
N SER A 69 9.37 -1.34 -15.88
CA SER A 69 8.18 -0.89 -16.61
C SER A 69 6.88 -1.48 -16.03
N ALA A 70 5.81 -0.69 -16.04
CA ALA A 70 4.47 -1.10 -15.67
C ALA A 70 3.72 -1.73 -16.86
N THR A 71 4.24 -2.84 -17.40
CA THR A 71 3.52 -3.57 -18.46
C THR A 71 2.26 -4.23 -17.91
N TYR A 72 1.25 -4.42 -18.76
CA TYR A 72 0.00 -5.09 -18.39
C TYR A 72 0.23 -6.40 -17.63
N ARG A 73 1.09 -7.29 -18.15
CA ARG A 73 1.39 -8.58 -17.51
C ARG A 73 1.97 -8.41 -16.11
N ARG A 74 2.83 -7.41 -15.90
CA ARG A 74 3.44 -7.13 -14.59
C ARG A 74 2.41 -6.55 -13.62
N LEU A 75 1.59 -5.60 -14.07
CA LEU A 75 0.50 -5.04 -13.27
C LEU A 75 -0.49 -6.14 -12.84
N ASP A 76 -0.93 -6.98 -13.78
CA ASP A 76 -1.85 -8.08 -13.51
C ASP A 76 -1.28 -9.09 -12.51
N THR A 77 -0.03 -9.52 -12.73
CA THR A 77 0.64 -10.46 -11.83
C THR A 77 0.84 -9.88 -10.44
N PHE A 78 1.21 -8.60 -10.36
CA PHE A 78 1.35 -7.88 -9.09
C PHE A 78 0.02 -7.78 -8.35
N CYS A 79 -1.02 -7.28 -8.99
CA CYS A 79 -2.33 -7.11 -8.38
C CYS A 79 -2.90 -8.43 -7.85
N LYS A 80 -2.76 -9.52 -8.62
CA LYS A 80 -3.17 -10.87 -8.16
C LYS A 80 -2.40 -11.34 -6.94
N GLY A 81 -1.10 -11.09 -6.88
CA GLY A 81 -0.28 -11.41 -5.71
C GLY A 81 -0.65 -10.58 -4.48
N VAL A 82 -0.94 -9.28 -4.68
CA VAL A 82 -1.42 -8.40 -3.62
C VAL A 82 -2.77 -8.86 -3.07
N ILE A 83 -3.72 -9.16 -3.95
CA ILE A 83 -5.05 -9.65 -3.54
C ILE A 83 -4.90 -10.95 -2.72
N GLN A 84 -4.11 -11.90 -3.22
CA GLN A 84 -3.88 -13.16 -2.50
C GLN A 84 -3.26 -12.92 -1.12
N GLY A 85 -2.20 -12.09 -1.03
CA GLY A 85 -1.53 -11.85 0.25
C GLY A 85 -2.37 -11.03 1.25
N MET A 86 -3.29 -10.20 0.74
CA MET A 86 -4.20 -9.38 1.56
C MET A 86 -5.54 -10.06 1.83
N GLN A 87 -5.76 -11.29 1.36
CA GLN A 87 -7.04 -12.00 1.44
C GLN A 87 -7.68 -11.97 2.84
N PRO A 88 -6.94 -12.19 3.96
CA PRO A 88 -7.54 -12.15 5.28
C PRO A 88 -8.25 -10.84 5.62
N LEU A 89 -7.76 -9.71 5.12
CA LEU A 89 -8.36 -8.38 5.33
C LEU A 89 -9.46 -8.11 4.30
N LEU A 90 -9.26 -8.53 3.06
CA LEU A 90 -10.25 -8.36 1.99
C LEU A 90 -11.53 -9.16 2.26
N ASP A 91 -11.43 -10.37 2.81
CA ASP A 91 -12.58 -11.20 3.20
C ASP A 91 -13.43 -10.54 4.30
N ARG A 92 -12.85 -9.60 5.06
CA ARG A 92 -13.53 -8.80 6.09
C ARG A 92 -14.18 -7.53 5.51
N GLY A 93 -14.09 -7.33 4.19
CA GLY A 93 -14.64 -6.17 3.49
C GLY A 93 -13.79 -4.90 3.60
N LEU A 94 -12.55 -5.00 4.09
CA LEU A 94 -11.67 -3.84 4.24
C LEU A 94 -11.19 -3.32 2.87
N PRO A 95 -10.92 -2.01 2.74
CA PRO A 95 -10.33 -1.43 1.54
C PRO A 95 -8.90 -1.94 1.32
N LEU A 96 -8.54 -2.16 0.05
CA LEU A 96 -7.16 -2.39 -0.35
C LEU A 96 -6.43 -1.06 -0.46
N VAL A 97 -5.57 -0.75 0.52
CA VAL A 97 -4.78 0.48 0.57
C VAL A 97 -3.35 0.20 0.11
N MET A 98 -2.93 0.85 -0.96
CA MET A 98 -1.62 0.71 -1.57
C MET A 98 -0.94 2.07 -1.65
N VAL A 99 0.31 2.12 -1.21
CA VAL A 99 1.10 3.35 -1.23
C VAL A 99 2.45 3.06 -1.86
N ASN A 100 2.88 3.89 -2.80
CA ASN A 100 4.13 3.66 -3.49
C ASN A 100 4.86 4.98 -3.83
N ASN A 101 6.16 4.86 -4.10
CA ASN A 101 7.03 6.01 -4.34
C ASN A 101 7.20 6.38 -5.83
N ALA A 102 6.54 5.64 -6.74
CA ALA A 102 6.65 5.80 -8.19
C ALA A 102 5.34 6.30 -8.79
N ASP A 103 5.34 6.78 -10.03
CA ASP A 103 4.15 7.24 -10.75
C ASP A 103 3.42 6.06 -11.43
N VAL A 104 2.86 5.17 -10.60
CA VAL A 104 2.10 3.99 -11.05
C VAL A 104 0.79 3.77 -10.29
N GLY A 105 0.48 4.62 -9.30
CA GLY A 105 -0.68 4.43 -8.42
C GLY A 105 -2.00 4.34 -9.19
N GLY A 106 -2.21 5.31 -10.09
CA GLY A 106 -3.37 5.33 -10.98
C GLY A 106 -3.55 4.07 -11.81
N LEU A 107 -2.46 3.54 -12.39
CA LEU A 107 -2.50 2.33 -13.21
C LEU A 107 -2.84 1.08 -12.39
N ILE A 108 -2.26 0.95 -11.20
CA ILE A 108 -2.53 -0.20 -10.33
C ILE A 108 -3.97 -0.15 -9.83
N GLY A 109 -4.44 1.02 -9.38
CA GLY A 109 -5.82 1.19 -8.92
C GLY A 109 -6.85 0.93 -10.02
N LEU A 110 -6.63 1.48 -11.21
CA LEU A 110 -7.48 1.23 -12.38
C LEU A 110 -7.50 -0.26 -12.75
N HIS A 111 -6.34 -0.93 -12.75
CA HIS A 111 -6.25 -2.36 -13.08
C HIS A 111 -7.00 -3.22 -12.05
N LEU A 112 -6.91 -2.90 -10.75
CA LEU A 112 -7.66 -3.60 -9.72
C LEU A 112 -9.18 -3.45 -9.88
N HIS A 113 -9.63 -2.23 -10.20
CA HIS A 113 -11.05 -1.92 -10.27
C HIS A 113 -11.69 -2.32 -11.60
N GLU A 114 -11.14 -1.90 -12.74
CA GLU A 114 -11.76 -2.09 -14.05
C GLU A 114 -11.46 -3.47 -14.65
N GLU A 115 -10.19 -3.90 -14.57
CA GLU A 115 -9.73 -5.15 -15.20
C GLU A 115 -10.00 -6.38 -14.32
N ILE A 116 -9.56 -6.33 -13.06
CA ILE A 116 -9.74 -7.44 -12.10
C ILE A 116 -11.14 -7.45 -11.49
N LYS A 117 -11.81 -6.29 -11.40
CA LYS A 117 -13.13 -6.13 -10.77
C LYS A 117 -13.13 -6.56 -9.31
N LEU A 118 -12.10 -6.14 -8.58
CA LEU A 118 -12.04 -6.35 -7.14
C LEU A 118 -13.26 -5.69 -6.49
N ALA A 119 -13.99 -6.46 -5.69
CA ALA A 119 -15.22 -5.98 -5.04
C ALA A 119 -14.95 -5.02 -3.87
N ASN A 120 -13.78 -5.17 -3.22
CA ASN A 120 -13.36 -4.29 -2.15
C ASN A 120 -13.02 -2.89 -2.68
N PRO A 121 -13.24 -1.83 -1.88
CA PRO A 121 -12.75 -0.51 -2.20
C PRO A 121 -11.24 -0.50 -2.44
N VAL A 122 -10.78 0.36 -3.35
CA VAL A 122 -9.36 0.50 -3.70
C VAL A 122 -8.91 1.92 -3.41
N VAL A 123 -7.81 2.05 -2.68
CA VAL A 123 -7.09 3.32 -2.47
C VAL A 123 -5.64 3.09 -2.90
N SER A 124 -5.24 3.64 -4.05
CA SER A 124 -3.86 3.58 -4.54
C SER A 124 -3.27 4.98 -4.62
N ILE A 125 -2.20 5.21 -3.87
CA ILE A 125 -1.53 6.51 -3.76
C ILE A 125 -0.08 6.37 -4.22
N ASP A 126 0.37 7.29 -5.04
CA ASP A 126 1.74 7.41 -5.52
C ASP A 126 2.50 8.61 -4.96
N GLY A 127 3.82 8.62 -5.18
CA GLY A 127 4.71 9.69 -4.77
C GLY A 127 4.92 9.80 -3.26
N ILE A 128 4.62 8.75 -2.49
CA ILE A 128 4.77 8.74 -1.03
C ILE A 128 5.77 7.64 -0.63
N VAL A 129 6.70 8.01 0.24
CA VAL A 129 7.65 7.09 0.85
C VAL A 129 7.18 6.83 2.27
N LEU A 130 6.96 5.56 2.60
CA LEU A 130 6.66 5.08 3.95
C LEU A 130 7.65 3.98 4.32
N ASN A 131 7.87 3.81 5.61
CA ASN A 131 8.60 2.70 6.19
C ASN A 131 7.64 1.73 6.89
N GLU A 132 8.11 0.52 7.15
CA GLU A 132 7.42 -0.38 8.08
C GLU A 132 7.27 0.30 9.46
N PHE A 133 6.17 0.03 10.15
CA PHE A 133 5.78 0.66 11.42
C PHE A 133 5.35 2.13 11.35
N ASP A 134 5.34 2.76 10.17
CA ASP A 134 4.65 4.03 10.00
C ASP A 134 3.13 3.85 10.13
N PHE A 135 2.45 4.96 10.45
CA PHE A 135 1.01 5.09 10.27
C PHE A 135 0.72 6.21 9.27
N ILE A 136 -0.35 6.05 8.50
CA ILE A 136 -0.78 7.04 7.51
C ILE A 136 -2.22 7.49 7.77
N ASP A 137 -2.44 8.81 7.73
CA ASP A 137 -3.76 9.40 7.58
C ASP A 137 -3.93 9.86 6.13
N ILE A 138 -5.06 9.52 5.53
CA ILE A 138 -5.44 9.91 4.18
C ILE A 138 -6.73 10.72 4.29
N GLY A 139 -6.68 12.00 3.96
CA GLY A 139 -7.87 12.86 4.00
C GLY A 139 -8.84 12.60 2.85
N ALA A 140 -9.92 13.37 2.82
CA ALA A 140 -10.91 13.28 1.75
C ALA A 140 -10.31 13.64 0.39
N LEU A 141 -10.84 13.02 -0.66
CA LEU A 141 -10.49 13.33 -2.04
C LEU A 141 -10.91 14.76 -2.38
N PHE A 142 -9.97 15.55 -2.89
CA PHE A 142 -10.26 16.84 -3.49
C PHE A 142 -10.63 16.64 -4.97
N GLU A 143 -11.93 16.53 -5.27
CA GLU A 143 -12.42 16.21 -6.62
C GLU A 143 -11.88 17.16 -7.71
N ALA A 144 -11.71 18.44 -7.40
CA ALA A 144 -11.21 19.44 -8.34
C ALA A 144 -9.77 19.18 -8.81
N SER A 145 -8.93 18.56 -7.98
CA SER A 145 -7.54 18.26 -8.27
C SER A 145 -7.25 16.76 -8.43
N GLY A 146 -8.17 15.89 -8.01
CA GLY A 146 -7.94 14.45 -7.94
C GLY A 146 -6.84 14.07 -6.95
N THR A 147 -6.63 14.85 -5.88
CA THR A 147 -5.55 14.63 -4.90
C THR A 147 -6.09 14.41 -3.49
N VAL A 148 -5.28 13.81 -2.62
CA VAL A 148 -5.61 13.61 -1.20
C VAL A 148 -4.51 14.21 -0.31
N PRO A 149 -4.85 14.84 0.82
CA PRO A 149 -3.86 15.26 1.79
C PRO A 149 -3.40 14.04 2.61
N VAL A 150 -2.09 13.90 2.78
CA VAL A 150 -1.52 12.77 3.52
C VAL A 150 -0.66 13.25 4.70
N VAL A 151 -0.82 12.56 5.84
CA VAL A 151 0.01 12.73 7.03
C VAL A 151 0.66 11.39 7.37
N ILE A 152 1.98 11.38 7.42
CA ILE A 152 2.80 10.24 7.85
C ILE A 152 3.14 10.43 9.32
N LYS A 153 2.96 9.39 10.12
CA LYS A 153 3.29 9.33 11.55
C LYS A 153 4.32 8.22 11.76
N SER A 154 5.57 8.62 11.88
CA SER A 154 6.68 7.70 12.12
C SER A 154 6.97 7.58 13.61
N LEU A 155 7.17 6.34 14.06
CA LEU A 155 7.70 6.07 15.39
C LEU A 155 9.22 6.09 15.31
N VAL A 156 9.83 7.20 15.72
CA VAL A 156 11.29 7.31 15.81
C VAL A 156 11.70 6.88 17.22
N PHE A 157 12.39 5.75 17.31
CA PHE A 157 13.01 5.33 18.55
C PHE A 157 14.42 5.95 18.64
N PRO A 158 14.78 6.60 19.75
CA PRO A 158 16.17 7.01 19.98
C PRO A 158 17.05 5.76 19.99
N GLU A 159 18.17 5.77 19.27
CA GLU A 159 19.18 4.73 19.43
C GLU A 159 19.64 4.75 20.88
N ASN A 160 19.56 3.60 21.56
CA ASN A 160 20.16 3.44 22.86
C ASN A 160 21.67 3.49 22.64
N THR A 161 22.28 4.68 22.75
CA THR A 161 23.73 4.80 22.88
C THR A 161 24.09 4.18 24.22
N ALA A 162 24.18 2.85 24.26
CA ALA A 162 24.91 2.15 25.28
C ALA A 162 26.37 2.58 25.08
N SER A 163 26.76 3.62 25.82
CA SER A 163 28.15 3.94 26.06
C SER A 163 28.78 2.70 26.68
N ASP A 164 29.53 1.97 25.86
CA ASP A 164 30.46 0.94 26.30
C ASP A 164 31.54 1.66 27.12
N GLN A 165 31.25 1.82 28.41
CA GLN A 165 32.23 2.05 29.45
C GLN A 165 32.15 0.83 30.35
N THR A 166 33.03 -0.14 30.16
CA THR A 166 34.17 -0.43 31.04
C THR A 166 34.97 -1.60 30.48
#